data_AF-A0ABC8L9R9-F1
#
_entry.id   AF-A0ABC8L9R9-F1
#
_cell.length_a   1.000
_cell.length_b   1.000
_cell.length_c   1.000
_cell.angle_alpha   90.00
_cell.angle_beta   90.00
_cell.angle_gamma   90.00
#
_symmetry.space_group_name_H-M   'P 1'
#
loop_
_entity.id
_entity.type
_entity.pdbx_description
1 polymer ?
#
loop_
_entity_poly.entity_id
_entity_poly.type
_entity_poly.pdbx_seq_one_letter_code
_entity_poly.pdbx_strand_id
1 'polypeptide(L)'
;MALTCVNMSEDVWLTCLTHALSTETEEIMGLLLGDIQYSKNGSATAMIWGASPQSRSDRQKDRVETNPEQLAAASAQAEISFFLLLLHTL
;
A
#
# COMPACT_ATOMS: atom_id res chain seq x y z
N MET A 1 -0.10 -14.86 -12.83
CA MET A 1 1.28 -15.24 -12.45
C MET A 1 1.53 -14.79 -11.04
N ALA A 2 2.28 -15.56 -10.24
CA ALA A 2 2.62 -15.15 -8.88
C ALA A 2 3.74 -14.10 -8.90
N LEU A 3 3.76 -13.22 -7.90
CA LEU A 3 4.88 -12.31 -7.66
C LEU A 3 6.11 -13.13 -7.23
N THR A 4 7.27 -12.77 -7.77
CA THR A 4 8.55 -13.40 -7.40
C THR A 4 9.24 -12.65 -6.26
N CYS A 5 9.04 -11.34 -6.17
CA CYS A 5 9.57 -10.53 -5.09
C CYS A 5 8.78 -9.23 -4.90
N VAL A 6 8.95 -8.63 -3.74
CA VAL A 6 8.40 -7.33 -3.36
C VAL A 6 9.56 -6.46 -2.90
N ASN A 7 9.68 -5.27 -3.46
CA ASN A 7 10.64 -4.26 -3.07
C ASN A 7 9.88 -3.04 -2.55
N MET A 8 10.25 -2.55 -1.37
CA MET A 8 9.57 -1.46 -0.69
C MET A 8 10.54 -0.32 -0.39
N SER A 9 10.11 0.92 -0.60
CA SER A 9 10.87 2.10 -0.19
C SER A 9 11.00 2.18 1.34
N GLU A 10 12.08 2.80 1.82
CA GLU A 10 12.32 3.03 3.24
C GLU A 10 11.19 3.87 3.89
N ASP A 11 10.67 4.85 3.17
CA ASP A 11 9.56 5.69 3.64
C ASP A 11 8.27 4.88 3.87
N VAL A 12 8.01 3.92 2.98
CA VAL A 12 6.87 2.99 3.09
C VAL A 12 7.05 2.09 4.31
N TRP A 13 8.27 1.56 4.49
CA TRP A 13 8.60 0.73 5.64
C TRP A 13 8.40 1.48 6.96
N LEU A 14 8.91 2.71 7.06
CA LEU A 14 8.77 3.54 8.26
C LEU A 14 7.30 3.89 8.54
N THR A 15 6.52 4.19 7.50
CA THR A 15 5.08 4.46 7.62
C THR A 15 4.33 3.23 8.15
N CYS A 16 4.60 2.05 7.59
CA CYS A 16 4.00 0.79 8.05
C CYS A 16 4.38 0.48 9.51
N LEU A 17 5.64 0.67 9.89
CA LEU A 17 6.11 0.42 11.25
C LEU A 17 5.48 1.39 12.25
N THR A 18 5.44 2.67 11.92
CA THR A 18 4.82 3.70 12.76
C THR A 18 3.32 3.42 12.94
N HIS A 19 2.64 3.04 11.87
CA HIS A 19 1.24 2.64 11.93
C HIS A 19 1.08 1.42 12.84
N ALA A 20 1.88 0.36 12.64
CA ALA A 20 1.87 -0.87 13.44
C ALA A 20 2.02 -0.63 14.94
N LEU A 21 2.83 0.36 15.32
CA LEU A 21 3.11 0.72 16.71
C LEU A 21 2.17 1.79 17.28
N SER A 22 1.22 2.30 16.49
CA SER A 22 0.30 3.36 16.91
C SER A 22 -0.71 2.91 17.97
N THR A 23 -0.98 1.60 18.05
CA THR A 23 -1.88 1.01 19.04
C THR A 23 -1.48 -0.43 19.31
N GLU A 24 -1.60 -0.83 20.58
CA GLU A 24 -1.41 -2.22 21.03
C GLU A 24 -2.74 -2.96 21.23
N THR A 25 -3.87 -2.23 21.24
CA THR A 25 -5.16 -2.74 21.71
C THR A 25 -6.04 -3.29 20.59
N GLU A 26 -5.80 -2.89 19.35
CA GLU A 26 -6.60 -3.25 18.19
C GLU A 26 -5.69 -3.57 17.01
N GLU A 27 -6.08 -4.53 16.18
CA GLU A 27 -5.40 -4.73 14.90
C GLU A 27 -5.70 -3.54 13.99
N ILE A 28 -4.70 -3.16 13.21
CA ILE A 28 -4.79 -2.07 12.24
C ILE A 28 -4.67 -2.60 10.81
N MET A 29 -5.02 -1.76 9.85
CA MET A 29 -4.92 -2.11 8.44
C MET A 29 -4.47 -0.93 7.58
N GLY A 30 -4.02 -1.24 6.37
CA GLY A 30 -3.57 -0.26 5.40
C GLY A 30 -3.46 -0.88 4.03
N LEU A 31 -3.43 -0.03 3.01
CA LEU A 31 -3.21 -0.42 1.62
C LEU A 31 -1.82 0.05 1.18
N LEU A 32 -1.18 -0.76 0.34
CA LEU A 32 0.11 -0.43 -0.28
C LEU A 32 -0.14 0.06 -1.71
N LEU A 33 0.58 1.11 -2.10
CA LEU A 33 0.54 1.70 -3.42
C LEU A 33 1.86 1.39 -4.12
N GLY A 34 1.76 0.86 -5.34
CA GLY A 34 2.91 0.33 -6.04
C GLY A 34 2.60 -0.10 -7.46
N ASP A 35 3.67 -0.38 -8.19
CA ASP A 35 3.63 -0.87 -9.57
C ASP A 35 4.22 -2.26 -9.68
N ILE A 36 3.87 -3.00 -10.74
CA ILE A 36 4.46 -4.30 -11.03
C ILE A 36 5.44 -4.15 -12.19
N GLN A 37 6.71 -4.45 -11.93
CA GLN A 37 7.75 -4.51 -12.95
C GLN A 37 7.93 -5.95 -13.43
N TYR A 38 7.81 -6.14 -14.74
CA TYR A 38 8.03 -7.43 -15.39
C TYR A 38 9.43 -7.47 -15.98
N SER A 39 10.23 -8.43 -15.56
CA SER A 39 11.54 -8.68 -16.16
C SER A 39 11.42 -9.60 -17.37
N LYS A 40 12.37 -9.49 -18.29
CA LYS A 40 12.46 -10.36 -19.49
C LYS A 40 12.53 -11.85 -19.15
N ASN A 41 12.95 -12.19 -17.93
CA ASN A 41 13.07 -13.56 -17.42
C ASN A 41 11.74 -14.14 -16.92
N GLY A 42 10.61 -13.41 -17.07
CA GLY A 42 9.30 -13.84 -16.59
C GLY A 42 9.06 -13.63 -15.09
N SER A 43 9.98 -12.97 -14.39
CA SER A 43 9.81 -12.58 -12.99
C SER A 43 8.97 -11.30 -12.88
N ALA A 44 8.09 -11.27 -11.88
CA ALA A 44 7.21 -10.14 -11.57
C ALA A 44 7.57 -9.59 -10.19
N THR A 45 8.06 -8.36 -10.17
CA THR A 45 8.48 -7.66 -8.95
C THR A 45 7.48 -6.57 -8.62
N ALA A 46 6.92 -6.59 -7.41
CA ALA A 46 6.11 -5.46 -6.92
C ALA A 46 7.01 -4.38 -6.35
N MET A 47 6.89 -3.16 -6.85
CA MET A 47 7.59 -1.97 -6.41
C MET A 47 6.64 -1.10 -5.60
N ILE A 48 6.81 -1.08 -4.29
CA ILE A 48 5.94 -0.35 -3.37
C ILE A 48 6.55 1.02 -3.06
N TRP A 49 5.87 2.07 -3.48
CA TRP A 49 6.31 3.45 -3.32
C TRP A 49 5.42 4.26 -2.37
N GLY A 50 4.24 3.75 -1.99
CA GLY A 50 3.35 4.41 -1.05
C GLY A 50 2.67 3.45 -0.08
N ALA A 51 2.26 3.98 1.07
CA ALA A 51 1.37 3.32 2.02
C ALA A 51 0.21 4.26 2.35
N SER A 52 -0.99 3.70 2.49
CA SER A 52 -2.21 4.41 2.86
C SER A 52 -2.82 3.70 4.07
N PRO A 53 -2.50 4.15 5.31
CA PRO A 53 -3.15 3.66 6.52
C PRO A 53 -4.67 3.78 6.42
N GLN A 54 -5.38 2.71 6.78
CA GLN A 54 -6.84 2.66 6.72
C GLN A 54 -7.43 2.48 8.11
N SER A 55 -8.50 3.21 8.41
CA SER A 55 -9.30 2.98 9.61
C SER A 55 -10.16 1.72 9.41
N ARG A 56 -10.29 0.90 10.45
CA ARG A 56 -11.18 -0.26 10.40
C ARG A 56 -12.64 0.20 10.47
N SER A 57 -13.45 -0.25 9.51
CA SER A 57 -14.90 -0.09 9.54
C SER A 57 -15.57 -1.08 10.50
N ASP A 58 -15.02 -2.29 10.59
CA ASP A 58 -15.42 -3.34 11.53
C ASP A 58 -14.25 -3.72 12.45
N ARG A 59 -14.47 -3.66 13.77
CA ARG A 59 -13.49 -3.98 14.83
C ARG A 59 -13.65 -5.40 15.38
N GLN A 60 -14.51 -6.22 14.77
CA GLN A 60 -14.61 -7.63 15.15
C GLN A 60 -13.25 -8.32 15.00
N LYS A 61 -12.86 -9.09 16.03
CA LYS A 61 -11.59 -9.82 16.04
C LYS A 61 -11.49 -10.73 14.80
N ASP A 62 -10.31 -10.74 14.16
CA ASP A 62 -9.99 -11.55 12.97
C ASP A 62 -10.72 -11.14 11.67
N ARG A 63 -11.61 -10.12 11.70
CA ARG A 63 -12.30 -9.59 10.51
C ARG A 63 -11.66 -8.28 10.04
N VAL A 64 -10.58 -8.37 9.28
CA VAL A 64 -9.91 -7.22 8.66
C VAL A 64 -10.30 -7.14 7.19
N GLU A 65 -11.37 -6.40 6.91
CA GLU A 65 -11.90 -6.23 5.55
C GLU A 65 -11.79 -4.77 5.10
N THR A 66 -11.40 -4.57 3.84
CA THR A 66 -11.40 -3.26 3.20
C THR A 66 -12.74 -3.05 2.50
N ASN A 67 -13.44 -1.98 2.83
CA ASN A 67 -14.70 -1.67 2.16
C ASN A 67 -14.44 -1.12 0.73
N PRO A 68 -15.42 -1.18 -0.18
CA PRO A 68 -15.23 -0.72 -1.56
C PRO A 68 -14.96 0.79 -1.66
N GLU A 69 -15.43 1.58 -0.71
CA GLU A 69 -15.22 3.03 -0.67
C GLU A 69 -13.75 3.38 -0.35
N GLN A 70 -13.13 2.65 0.57
CA GLN A 70 -11.72 2.75 0.94
C GLN A 70 -10.82 2.32 -0.21
N LEU A 71 -11.21 1.27 -0.95
CA LEU A 71 -10.52 0.88 -2.18
C LEU A 71 -10.59 1.99 -3.23
N ALA A 72 -11.76 2.59 -3.44
CA ALA A 72 -11.94 3.68 -4.40
C ALA A 72 -11.17 4.96 -3.98
N ALA A 73 -11.14 5.28 -2.70
CA ALA A 73 -10.36 6.39 -2.18
C ALA A 73 -8.85 6.17 -2.35
N ALA A 74 -8.38 4.95 -2.06
CA ALA A 74 -6.97 4.59 -2.23
C ALA A 74 -6.56 4.56 -3.70
N SER A 75 -7.43 4.13 -4.62
CA SER A 75 -7.14 4.21 -6.06
C SER A 75 -7.03 5.65 -6.53
N ALA A 76 -7.93 6.54 -6.08
CA ALA A 76 -7.82 7.97 -6.40
C ALA A 76 -6.53 8.58 -5.83
N GLN A 77 -6.13 8.20 -4.61
CA GLN A 77 -4.85 8.61 -4.03
C GLN A 77 -3.67 8.14 -4.89
N ALA A 78 -3.70 6.89 -5.37
CA ALA A 78 -2.64 6.34 -6.21
C ALA A 78 -2.49 7.12 -7.52
N GLU A 79 -3.59 7.47 -8.17
CA GLU A 79 -3.61 8.27 -9.39
C GLU A 79 -3.01 9.67 -9.16
N ILE A 80 -3.40 10.35 -8.09
CA ILE A 80 -2.88 11.68 -7.74
C ILE A 80 -1.37 11.62 -7.46
N SER A 81 -0.92 10.64 -6.67
CA SER A 81 0.50 10.46 -6.35
C SER A 81 1.34 10.19 -7.59
N PHE A 82 0.82 9.39 -8.54
CA PHE A 82 1.48 9.12 -9.81
C PHE A 82 1.68 10.40 -10.63
N PHE A 83 0.65 11.25 -10.74
CA PHE A 83 0.75 12.53 -11.43
C PHE A 83 1.77 13.47 -10.79
N LEU A 84 1.82 13.52 -9.45
CA LEU A 84 2.75 14.38 -8.72
C LEU A 84 4.21 13.97 -8.91
N LEU A 85 4.48 12.66 -8.90
CA LEU A 85 5.80 12.10 -9.19
C LEU A 85 6.24 12.45 -10.60
N LEU A 86 5.34 12.30 -11.58
CA LEU A 86 5.64 12.57 -12.99
C LEU A 86 5.94 14.06 -13.22
N LEU A 87 5.25 14.96 -12.52
CA LEU A 87 5.49 16.41 -12.57
C LEU A 87 6.81 16.84 -11.90
N HIS A 88 7.25 16.14 -10.86
CA HIS A 88 8.53 16.44 -10.18
C HIS A 88 9.76 15.92 -10.94
N THR A 89 9.56 15.03 -11.92
CA THR A 89 10.65 14.41 -12.70
C THR A 89 10.86 15.06 -14.07
N LEU A 90 10.09 16.11 -14.43
CA LEU A 90 10.20 16.92 -15.65
C LEU A 90 10.82 18.29 -15.33
#